data_AF-A0A6L5NTU5-F1
#
_entry.id   AF-A0A6L5NTU5-F1
#
_cell.length_a   1.000
_cell.length_b   1.000
_cell.length_c   1.000
_cell.angle_alpha   90.00
_cell.angle_beta   90.00
_cell.angle_gamma   90.00
#
_symmetry.space_group_name_H-M   'P 1'
#
loop_
_entity.id
_entity.type
_entity.pdbx_description
1 polymer ?
#
loop_
_entity_poly.entity_id
_entity_poly.type
_entity_poly.pdbx_seq_one_letter_code
_entity_poly.pdbx_strand_id
1 'polypeptide(L)'
;MTQITHQKWFEYRDEIWSINSSKSGLRTDILKAILGELDEMLCRHRKVFVWRFDLHLPYPTDDNKLITDFNRRLRKRVERLYDSEYCYAWVREHEKAKSQHYHFALILNGSKVNHYHQLAEWVRDIWEYHGSVFIGDAGGRHSGCDYHNLERDNHQAIDAASYHISYMAKPRGKGYRPKQTKDFGSSRLAKPNKC
;
A
#
# COMPACT_ATOMS: atom_id res chain seq x y z
N MET A 1 19.82 -10.53 2.60
CA MET A 1 19.61 -10.40 4.06
C MET A 1 18.69 -9.20 4.28
N THR A 2 17.60 -9.35 5.03
CA THR A 2 16.65 -8.26 5.27
C THR A 2 17.29 -7.23 6.19
N GLN A 3 17.50 -6.01 5.71
CA GLN A 3 18.14 -4.92 6.48
C GLN A 3 17.06 -4.08 7.18
N ILE A 4 17.35 -3.61 8.39
CA ILE A 4 16.47 -2.75 9.18
C ILE A 4 17.13 -1.38 9.37
N THR A 5 16.40 -0.30 9.09
CA THR A 5 16.84 1.07 9.40
C THR A 5 16.09 1.64 10.60
N HIS A 6 16.79 2.37 11.47
CA HIS A 6 16.23 3.11 12.59
C HIS A 6 16.36 4.63 12.41
N GLN A 7 16.82 5.08 11.24
CA GLN A 7 16.93 6.50 10.93
C GLN A 7 15.56 7.13 10.73
N LYS A 8 15.45 8.44 10.94
CA LYS A 8 14.21 9.21 10.69
C LYS A 8 14.04 9.57 9.20
N TRP A 9 15.11 9.45 8.44
CA TRP A 9 15.18 9.73 7.01
C TRP A 9 15.74 8.52 6.29
N PHE A 10 15.42 8.37 5.01
CA PHE A 10 15.93 7.30 4.18
C PHE A 10 16.29 7.82 2.80
N GLU A 11 17.56 7.68 2.44
CA GLU A 11 18.05 8.02 1.11
C GLU A 11 17.73 6.88 0.14
N TYR A 12 17.01 7.21 -0.93
CA TYR A 12 16.65 6.24 -1.96
C TYR A 12 16.37 6.94 -3.29
N ARG A 13 17.09 6.51 -4.35
CA ARG A 13 17.00 7.07 -5.71
C ARG A 13 17.28 8.58 -5.77
N ASP A 14 18.36 8.97 -5.10
CA ASP A 14 18.84 10.36 -5.02
C ASP A 14 17.87 11.33 -4.31
N GLU A 15 16.83 10.79 -3.67
CA GLU A 15 15.85 11.53 -2.86
C GLU A 15 15.97 11.17 -1.38
N ILE A 16 15.67 12.13 -0.51
CA ILE A 16 15.62 11.94 0.95
C ILE A 16 14.16 11.89 1.39
N TRP A 17 13.76 10.75 1.97
CA TRP A 17 12.38 10.52 2.39
C TRP A 17 12.22 10.58 3.90
N SER A 18 11.19 11.27 4.39
CA SER A 18 10.77 11.14 5.79
C SER A 18 10.19 9.76 6.05
N ILE A 19 10.65 9.10 7.12
CA ILE A 19 10.19 7.74 7.45
C ILE A 19 9.83 7.56 8.93
N ASN A 20 8.77 6.79 9.16
CA ASN A 20 8.31 6.45 10.50
C ASN A 20 8.99 5.18 11.02
N SER A 21 10.26 5.29 11.40
CA SER A 21 11.04 4.19 11.98
C SER A 21 10.85 3.96 13.48
N SER A 22 9.82 4.58 14.07
CA SER A 22 9.59 4.52 15.50
C SER A 22 9.52 3.06 16.01
N LYS A 23 10.05 2.85 17.22
CA LYS A 23 10.10 1.55 17.92
C LYS A 23 11.06 0.55 17.26
N SER A 24 10.59 -0.24 16.30
CA SER A 24 11.28 -1.45 15.81
C SER A 24 12.14 -1.22 14.55
N GLY A 25 12.28 0.02 14.09
CA GLY A 25 12.86 0.32 12.79
C GLY A 25 11.96 -0.13 11.63
N LEU A 26 12.47 -0.02 10.40
CA LEU A 26 11.79 -0.39 9.15
C LEU A 26 12.61 -1.36 8.32
N ARG A 27 11.94 -2.37 7.76
CA ARG A 27 12.49 -3.26 6.75
C ARG A 27 12.75 -2.49 5.44
N THR A 28 14.01 -2.38 5.04
CA THR A 28 14.39 -1.56 3.88
C THR A 28 13.93 -2.14 2.55
N ASP A 29 13.73 -3.46 2.44
CA ASP A 29 13.20 -4.10 1.24
C ASP A 29 11.75 -3.68 0.95
N ILE A 30 10.93 -3.60 1.99
CA ILE A 30 9.54 -3.11 1.91
C ILE A 30 9.52 -1.61 1.69
N LEU A 31 10.37 -0.88 2.42
CA LEU A 31 10.45 0.57 2.31
C LEU A 31 10.79 1.02 0.89
N LYS A 32 11.81 0.41 0.27
CA LYS A 32 12.18 0.67 -1.13
C LYS A 32 11.03 0.36 -2.10
N ALA A 33 10.27 -0.70 -1.85
CA ALA A 33 9.11 -1.03 -2.67
C ALA A 33 8.03 0.06 -2.58
N ILE A 34 7.69 0.52 -1.36
CA ILE A 34 6.66 1.54 -1.16
C ILE A 34 7.11 2.91 -1.70
N LEU A 35 8.32 3.35 -1.35
CA LEU A 35 8.84 4.66 -1.78
C LEU A 35 9.11 4.70 -3.28
N GLY A 36 9.52 3.57 -3.88
CA GLY A 36 9.66 3.47 -5.33
C GLY A 36 8.35 3.76 -6.06
N GLU A 37 7.24 3.16 -5.64
CA GLU A 37 5.92 3.43 -6.24
C GLU A 37 5.47 4.90 -6.07
N LEU A 38 5.77 5.53 -4.92
CA LEU A 38 5.47 6.94 -4.68
C LEU A 38 6.31 7.87 -5.58
N ASP A 39 7.63 7.63 -5.63
CA ASP A 39 8.58 8.32 -6.51
C ASP A 39 8.13 8.25 -7.98
N GLU A 40 7.74 7.06 -8.46
CA GLU A 40 7.26 6.92 -9.85
C GLU A 40 6.03 7.77 -10.14
N MET A 41 5.07 7.80 -9.21
CA MET A 41 3.83 8.53 -9.43
C MET A 41 4.04 10.04 -9.34
N LEU A 42 4.91 10.51 -8.44
CA LEU A 42 5.32 11.91 -8.36
C LEU A 42 6.07 12.35 -9.62
N CYS A 43 6.89 11.47 -10.20
CA CYS A 43 7.57 11.70 -11.46
C CYS A 43 6.61 11.79 -12.66
N ARG A 44 5.56 10.95 -12.70
CA ARG A 44 4.59 10.89 -13.80
C ARG A 44 3.54 12.00 -13.78
N HIS A 45 3.12 12.42 -12.59
CA HIS A 45 1.99 13.33 -12.45
C HIS A 45 2.35 14.57 -11.64
N ARG A 46 1.72 15.70 -11.95
CA ARG A 46 1.84 16.92 -11.13
C ARG A 46 1.13 16.77 -9.78
N LYS A 47 0.00 16.06 -9.78
CA LYS A 47 -0.79 15.76 -8.58
C LYS A 47 -0.85 14.26 -8.36
N VAL A 48 -0.68 13.82 -7.12
CA VAL A 48 -0.72 12.40 -6.76
C VAL A 48 -1.67 12.22 -5.58
N PHE A 49 -2.56 11.24 -5.69
CA PHE A 49 -3.44 10.83 -4.61
C PHE A 49 -2.88 9.55 -3.98
N VAL A 50 -2.69 9.55 -2.67
CA VAL A 50 -2.21 8.39 -1.90
C VAL A 50 -3.27 8.03 -0.87
N TRP A 51 -3.77 6.80 -0.89
CA TRP A 51 -4.73 6.33 0.10
C TRP A 51 -4.24 5.05 0.77
N ARG A 52 -4.20 5.08 2.11
CA ARG A 52 -3.80 3.93 2.92
C ARG A 52 -5.01 3.34 3.63
N PHE A 53 -5.19 2.03 3.50
CA PHE A 53 -6.27 1.30 4.15
C PHE A 53 -5.83 -0.11 4.51
N ASP A 54 -6.57 -0.73 5.42
CA ASP A 54 -6.29 -2.07 5.92
C ASP A 54 -7.39 -3.04 5.53
N LEU A 55 -6.97 -4.24 5.12
CA LEU A 55 -7.81 -5.34 4.72
C LEU A 55 -7.64 -6.49 5.72
N HIS A 56 -8.59 -6.64 6.61
CA HIS A 56 -8.60 -7.65 7.66
C HIS A 56 -9.26 -8.93 7.15
N LEU A 57 -8.70 -10.06 7.59
CA LEU A 57 -9.27 -11.38 7.37
C LEU A 57 -9.84 -11.94 8.68
N PRO A 58 -10.95 -12.68 8.66
CA PRO A 58 -11.49 -13.33 9.85
C PRO A 58 -10.60 -14.49 10.32
N TYR A 59 -9.83 -15.11 9.41
CA TYR A 59 -8.87 -16.17 9.70
C TYR A 59 -7.62 -16.05 8.82
N PRO A 60 -6.48 -16.58 9.27
CA PRO A 60 -5.25 -16.57 8.48
C PRO A 60 -5.36 -17.47 7.24
N THR A 61 -4.66 -17.09 6.17
CA THR A 61 -4.56 -17.84 4.91
C THR A 61 -3.11 -18.19 4.62
N ASP A 62 -2.85 -19.34 4.03
CA ASP A 62 -1.46 -19.76 3.76
C ASP A 62 -0.84 -19.02 2.56
N ASP A 63 -1.65 -18.47 1.66
CA ASP A 63 -1.19 -17.79 0.44
C ASP A 63 -1.68 -16.33 0.35
N ASN A 64 -1.38 -15.70 -0.78
CA ASN A 64 -1.76 -14.32 -1.11
C ASN A 64 -2.76 -14.24 -2.29
N LYS A 65 -3.54 -15.29 -2.54
CA LYS A 65 -4.51 -15.29 -3.64
C LYS A 65 -5.61 -14.25 -3.44
N LEU A 66 -6.08 -14.06 -2.20
CA LEU A 66 -7.12 -13.09 -1.88
C LEU A 66 -6.70 -11.66 -2.25
N ILE A 67 -5.50 -11.23 -1.82
CA ILE A 67 -5.00 -9.89 -2.16
C ILE A 67 -4.72 -9.74 -3.66
N THR A 68 -4.34 -10.83 -4.33
CA THR A 68 -4.15 -10.85 -5.78
C THR A 68 -5.47 -10.66 -6.53
N ASP A 69 -6.54 -11.36 -6.10
CA ASP A 69 -7.86 -11.23 -6.71
C ASP A 69 -8.49 -9.86 -6.44
N PHE A 70 -8.33 -9.36 -5.21
CA PHE A 70 -8.74 -8.01 -4.83
C PHE A 70 -8.10 -6.96 -5.75
N ASN A 71 -6.77 -6.99 -5.92
CA ASN A 71 -6.05 -6.05 -6.78
C ASN A 71 -6.53 -6.11 -8.23
N ARG A 72 -6.73 -7.32 -8.76
CA ARG A 72 -7.21 -7.52 -10.13
C ARG A 72 -8.59 -6.88 -10.34
N ARG A 73 -9.49 -6.97 -9.36
CA ARG A 73 -10.84 -6.39 -9.44
C ARG A 73 -10.82 -4.88 -9.26
N LEU A 74 -10.08 -4.38 -8.28
CA LEU A 74 -10.00 -2.95 -7.99
C LEU A 74 -9.33 -2.20 -9.15
N ARG A 75 -8.23 -2.74 -9.70
CA ARG A 75 -7.56 -2.22 -10.90
C ARG A 75 -8.54 -1.99 -12.04
N LYS A 76 -9.36 -3.00 -12.37
CA LYS A 76 -10.33 -2.91 -13.48
C LYS A 76 -11.34 -1.77 -13.28
N ARG A 77 -11.79 -1.52 -12.04
CA ARG A 77 -12.73 -0.43 -11.74
C ARG A 77 -12.04 0.93 -11.85
N VAL A 78 -10.81 1.04 -11.32
CA VAL A 78 -10.01 2.28 -11.38
C VAL A 78 -9.67 2.65 -12.82
N GLU A 79 -9.08 1.73 -13.58
CA GLU A 79 -8.66 1.98 -14.97
C GLU A 79 -9.87 2.33 -15.85
N ARG A 80 -11.02 1.68 -15.64
CA ARG A 80 -12.25 1.96 -16.40
C ARG A 80 -12.85 3.34 -16.10
N LEU A 81 -12.92 3.75 -14.83
CA LEU A 81 -13.60 5.00 -14.47
C LEU A 81 -12.69 6.22 -14.63
N TYR A 82 -11.44 6.10 -14.19
CA TYR A 82 -10.54 7.25 -14.04
C TYR A 82 -9.54 7.40 -15.19
N ASP A 83 -9.38 6.37 -16.03
CA ASP A 83 -8.34 6.32 -17.07
C ASP A 83 -6.97 6.73 -16.49
N SER A 84 -6.60 6.05 -15.40
CA SER A 84 -5.40 6.33 -14.60
C SER A 84 -4.61 5.06 -14.40
N GLU A 85 -3.28 5.19 -14.34
CA GLU A 85 -2.43 4.11 -13.85
C GLU A 85 -2.85 3.64 -12.46
N TYR A 86 -2.76 2.33 -12.24
CA TYR A 86 -3.04 1.68 -10.97
C TYR A 86 -1.73 1.31 -10.28
N CYS A 87 -1.24 2.24 -9.45
CA CYS A 87 -0.04 2.06 -8.65
C CYS A 87 -0.40 1.65 -7.21
N TYR A 88 0.31 0.67 -6.65
CA TYR A 88 0.04 0.22 -5.28
C TYR A 88 1.24 -0.47 -4.63
N ALA A 89 1.20 -0.52 -3.30
CA ALA A 89 1.99 -1.44 -2.50
C ALA A 89 1.12 -2.06 -1.39
N TRP A 90 1.34 -3.34 -1.09
CA TRP A 90 0.71 -4.02 0.04
C TRP A 90 1.73 -4.78 0.86
N VAL A 91 1.41 -4.94 2.14
CA VAL A 91 2.19 -5.68 3.13
C VAL A 91 1.26 -6.60 3.90
N ARG A 92 1.71 -7.83 4.14
CA ARG A 92 1.02 -8.85 4.93
C ARG A 92 1.55 -8.85 6.36
N GLU A 93 0.65 -8.73 7.32
CA GLU A 93 0.94 -8.87 8.75
C GLU A 93 0.04 -9.92 9.39
N HIS A 94 0.61 -10.61 10.38
CA HIS A 94 -0.10 -11.51 11.28
C HIS A 94 0.47 -11.27 12.68
N GLU A 95 -0.31 -10.66 13.57
CA GLU A 95 0.08 -10.51 14.97
C GLU A 95 -0.35 -11.75 15.75
N LYS A 96 0.48 -12.26 16.67
CA LYS A 96 0.25 -13.52 17.41
C LYS A 96 -1.13 -13.64 18.10
N ALA A 97 -1.78 -12.51 18.41
CA ALA A 97 -3.11 -12.45 19.02
C ALA A 97 -4.18 -11.81 18.13
N LYS A 98 -3.84 -11.41 16.89
CA LYS A 98 -4.77 -10.76 15.96
C LYS A 98 -4.88 -11.51 14.64
N SER A 99 -6.01 -11.34 13.99
CA SER A 99 -6.25 -11.70 12.60
C SER A 99 -5.13 -11.25 11.65
N GLN A 100 -4.85 -12.09 10.66
CA GLN A 100 -4.08 -11.68 9.49
C GLN A 100 -4.74 -10.45 8.83
N HIS A 101 -3.92 -9.50 8.41
CA HIS A 101 -4.38 -8.33 7.66
C HIS A 101 -3.35 -7.92 6.61
N TYR A 102 -3.83 -7.26 5.57
CA TYR A 102 -3.00 -6.57 4.61
C TYR A 102 -3.08 -5.07 4.85
N HIS A 103 -1.93 -4.41 4.97
CA HIS A 103 -1.83 -2.97 4.82
C HIS A 103 -1.68 -2.64 3.34
N PHE A 104 -2.48 -1.70 2.84
CA PHE A 104 -2.50 -1.33 1.43
C PHE A 104 -2.27 0.17 1.26
N ALA A 105 -1.41 0.54 0.33
CA ALA A 105 -1.26 1.90 -0.16
C ALA A 105 -1.61 1.91 -1.65
N LEU A 106 -2.66 2.66 -2.01
CA LEU A 106 -3.08 2.89 -3.37
C LEU A 106 -2.62 4.30 -3.79
N ILE A 107 -1.94 4.39 -4.92
CA ILE A 107 -1.34 5.63 -5.43
C ILE A 107 -1.88 5.87 -6.84
N LEU A 108 -2.53 7.01 -7.08
CA LEU A 108 -3.22 7.32 -8.34
C LEU A 108 -2.89 8.72 -8.83
N ASN A 109 -3.23 9.01 -10.09
CA ASN A 109 -3.16 10.35 -10.64
C ASN A 109 -4.13 11.28 -9.88
N GLY A 110 -3.56 12.22 -9.12
CA GLY A 110 -4.30 13.15 -8.26
C GLY A 110 -5.18 14.14 -9.01
N SER A 111 -4.94 14.33 -10.31
CA SER A 111 -5.81 15.15 -11.17
C SER A 111 -7.10 14.44 -11.57
N LYS A 112 -7.15 13.11 -11.43
CA LYS A 112 -8.33 12.28 -11.75
C LYS A 112 -9.07 11.83 -10.50
N VAL A 113 -8.34 11.59 -9.42
CA VAL A 113 -8.88 11.15 -8.13
C VAL A 113 -8.29 12.04 -7.04
N ASN A 114 -9.15 12.66 -6.23
CA ASN A 114 -8.72 13.49 -5.11
C ASN A 114 -9.43 13.13 -3.80
N HIS A 115 -10.27 12.08 -3.82
CA HIS A 115 -11.03 11.62 -2.66
C HIS A 115 -11.26 10.12 -2.71
N TYR A 116 -11.30 9.48 -1.54
CA TYR A 116 -11.32 8.03 -1.41
C TYR A 116 -12.72 7.40 -1.45
N HIS A 117 -13.81 8.17 -1.35
CA HIS A 117 -15.17 7.63 -1.14
C HIS A 117 -15.58 6.55 -2.16
N GLN A 118 -15.47 6.83 -3.45
CA GLN A 118 -15.83 5.85 -4.48
C GLN A 118 -14.94 4.60 -4.41
N LEU A 119 -13.65 4.79 -4.11
CA LEU A 119 -12.70 3.70 -3.94
C LEU A 119 -13.05 2.85 -2.72
N ALA A 120 -13.46 3.45 -1.60
CA ALA A 120 -13.90 2.75 -0.40
C ALA A 120 -15.15 1.91 -0.64
N GLU A 121 -16.12 2.41 -1.41
CA GLU A 121 -17.27 1.60 -1.82
C GLU A 121 -16.82 0.35 -2.59
N TRP A 122 -15.89 0.51 -3.52
CA TRP A 122 -15.36 -0.64 -4.27
C TRP A 122 -14.52 -1.58 -3.42
N VAL A 123 -13.73 -1.05 -2.49
CA VAL A 123 -12.97 -1.87 -1.53
C VAL A 123 -13.95 -2.71 -0.70
N ARG A 124 -15.02 -2.10 -0.20
CA ARG A 124 -16.09 -2.78 0.52
C ARG A 124 -16.75 -3.87 -0.33
N ASP A 125 -17.17 -3.53 -1.55
CA ASP A 125 -17.76 -4.46 -2.51
C ASP A 125 -16.86 -5.69 -2.76
N ILE A 126 -15.58 -5.44 -3.02
CA ILE A 126 -14.66 -6.49 -3.43
C ILE A 126 -14.23 -7.32 -2.23
N TRP A 127 -13.89 -6.69 -1.10
CA TRP A 127 -13.28 -7.37 0.03
C TRP A 127 -14.29 -7.97 1.01
N GLU A 128 -15.38 -7.26 1.30
CA GLU A 128 -16.36 -7.71 2.29
C GLU A 128 -17.40 -8.64 1.64
N TYR A 129 -17.96 -8.22 0.49
CA TYR A 129 -19.06 -8.97 -0.15
C TYR A 129 -18.59 -10.03 -1.14
N HIS A 130 -17.58 -9.75 -1.98
CA HIS A 130 -17.04 -10.78 -2.89
C HIS A 130 -15.97 -11.65 -2.24
N GLY A 131 -15.30 -11.15 -1.20
CA GLY A 131 -14.34 -11.92 -0.41
C GLY A 131 -15.01 -13.05 0.36
N SER A 132 -16.26 -12.90 0.80
CA SER A 132 -17.01 -13.94 1.53
C SER A 132 -17.17 -15.24 0.72
N VAL A 133 -17.19 -15.19 -0.60
CA VAL A 133 -17.22 -16.40 -1.45
C VAL A 133 -15.97 -17.27 -1.25
N PHE A 134 -14.83 -16.63 -0.97
CA PHE A 134 -13.55 -17.32 -0.73
C PHE A 134 -13.20 -17.46 0.75
N ILE A 135 -13.84 -16.66 1.61
CA ILE A 135 -13.51 -16.49 3.03
C ILE A 135 -14.69 -16.98 3.94
N GLY A 136 -15.76 -17.52 3.37
CA GLY A 136 -16.98 -17.93 4.09
C GLY A 136 -17.85 -16.75 4.54
N ASP A 137 -18.96 -17.06 5.21
CA ASP A 137 -20.04 -16.11 5.57
C ASP A 137 -19.59 -14.92 6.44
N ALA A 138 -18.39 -14.97 7.02
CA ALA A 138 -17.84 -13.90 7.84
C ALA A 138 -17.31 -12.70 7.03
N GLY A 139 -16.94 -12.89 5.75
CA GLY A 139 -16.33 -11.85 4.90
C GLY A 139 -15.00 -11.28 5.44
N GLY A 140 -14.31 -10.49 4.63
CA GLY A 140 -13.24 -9.61 5.11
C GLY A 140 -13.82 -8.34 5.74
N ARG A 141 -12.98 -7.56 6.45
CA ARG A 141 -13.33 -6.19 6.88
C ARG A 141 -12.28 -5.22 6.40
N HIS A 142 -12.69 -4.04 5.92
CA HIS A 142 -11.73 -2.97 5.64
C HIS A 142 -11.82 -1.85 6.69
N SER A 143 -10.70 -1.17 6.92
CA SER A 143 -10.69 0.07 7.71
C SER A 143 -9.87 1.14 7.01
N GLY A 144 -10.45 2.32 6.86
CA GLY A 144 -9.77 3.49 6.31
C GLY A 144 -8.76 4.03 7.30
N CYS A 145 -7.59 4.45 6.81
CA CYS A 145 -6.53 4.98 7.67
C CYS A 145 -5.90 6.25 7.09
N ASP A 146 -6.68 7.05 6.36
CA ASP A 146 -6.32 8.38 5.85
C ASP A 146 -5.72 8.40 4.43
N TYR A 147 -5.84 9.56 3.76
CA TYR A 147 -5.37 9.81 2.40
C TYR A 147 -4.62 11.14 2.31
N HIS A 148 -3.81 11.28 1.26
CA HIS A 148 -2.99 12.45 0.99
C HIS A 148 -3.21 12.91 -0.46
N ASN A 149 -3.43 14.20 -0.65
CA ASN A 149 -3.40 14.85 -1.95
C ASN A 149 -2.09 15.62 -2.07
N LEU A 150 -1.23 15.18 -2.98
CA LEU A 150 0.12 15.70 -3.15
C LEU A 150 0.21 16.57 -4.40
N GLU A 151 1.00 17.63 -4.32
CA GLU A 151 1.56 18.32 -5.48
C GLU A 151 3.07 18.06 -5.51
N ARG A 152 3.63 17.86 -6.70
CA ARG A 152 5.02 17.41 -6.91
C ARG A 152 6.08 18.29 -6.21
N ASP A 153 5.81 19.59 -6.10
CA ASP A 153 6.68 20.59 -5.50
C ASP A 153 6.39 20.84 -4.01
N ASN A 154 5.36 20.20 -3.45
CA ASN A 154 5.01 20.33 -2.04
C ASN A 154 5.73 19.26 -1.20
N HIS A 155 7.00 19.53 -0.88
CA HIS A 155 7.84 18.63 -0.08
C HIS A 155 7.25 18.30 1.30
N GLN A 156 6.57 19.24 1.95
CA GLN A 156 5.95 18.99 3.26
C GLN A 156 4.82 17.95 3.16
N ALA A 157 3.99 18.01 2.12
CA ALA A 157 2.94 17.02 1.89
C ALA A 157 3.53 15.65 1.51
N ILE A 158 4.59 15.64 0.70
CA ILE A 158 5.31 14.41 0.32
C ILE A 158 5.94 13.75 1.55
N ASP A 159 6.53 14.53 2.46
CA ASP A 159 7.07 14.04 3.72
C ASP A 159 5.98 13.45 4.62
N ALA A 160 4.83 14.11 4.74
CA ALA A 160 3.70 13.58 5.52
C ALA A 160 3.19 12.25 4.95
N ALA A 161 3.05 12.15 3.63
CA ALA A 161 2.60 10.94 2.97
C ALA A 161 3.63 9.80 3.08
N SER A 162 4.91 10.07 2.81
CA SER A 162 5.98 9.08 2.92
C SER A 162 6.17 8.58 4.36
N TYR A 163 6.10 9.48 5.36
CA TYR A 163 6.09 9.13 6.77
C TYR A 163 4.90 8.21 7.11
N HIS A 164 3.71 8.51 6.60
CA HIS A 164 2.51 7.71 6.83
C HIS A 164 2.62 6.29 6.24
N ILE A 165 2.96 6.17 4.94
CA ILE A 165 2.99 4.86 4.27
C ILE A 165 4.23 4.03 4.64
N SER A 166 5.35 4.66 5.01
CA SER A 166 6.57 3.96 5.44
C SER A 166 6.38 3.14 6.71
N TYR A 167 5.39 3.48 7.56
CA TYR A 167 5.06 2.70 8.75
C TYR A 167 4.68 1.24 8.42
N MET A 168 4.15 0.98 7.22
CA MET A 168 3.84 -0.37 6.74
C MET A 168 5.09 -1.27 6.68
N ALA A 169 6.29 -0.70 6.61
CA ALA A 169 7.55 -1.44 6.56
C ALA A 169 8.07 -1.89 7.95
N LYS A 170 7.38 -1.58 9.06
CA LYS A 170 7.79 -2.05 10.41
C LYS A 170 7.98 -3.58 10.43
N PRO A 171 9.05 -4.15 11.01
CA PRO A 171 9.27 -5.60 11.04
C PRO A 171 8.18 -6.39 11.78
N ARG A 172 7.52 -5.77 12.76
CA ARG A 172 6.48 -6.39 13.59
C ARG A 172 5.37 -7.01 12.73
N GLY A 173 4.94 -8.22 13.08
CA GLY A 173 3.86 -8.93 12.41
C GLY A 173 4.22 -9.57 11.07
N LYS A 174 5.44 -9.38 10.55
CA LYS A 174 5.88 -9.94 9.26
C LYS A 174 6.64 -11.25 9.42
N GLY A 175 6.67 -12.07 8.36
CA GLY A 175 7.37 -13.36 8.36
C GLY A 175 6.58 -14.53 8.96
N TYR A 176 5.42 -14.28 9.57
CA TYR A 176 4.47 -15.30 10.02
C TYR A 176 3.64 -15.83 8.84
N ARG A 177 4.30 -16.55 7.94
CA ARG A 177 3.72 -17.10 6.71
C ARG A 177 4.51 -18.33 6.22
N PRO A 178 3.92 -19.16 5.34
CA PRO A 178 4.66 -20.21 4.65
C PRO A 178 5.83 -19.66 3.81
N LYS A 179 6.86 -20.51 3.59
CA LYS A 179 8.12 -20.13 2.93
C LYS A 179 7.93 -19.48 1.54
N GLN A 180 6.99 -19.98 0.75
CA GLN A 180 6.75 -19.54 -0.63
C GLN A 180 5.83 -18.31 -0.74
N THR A 181 5.12 -17.96 0.34
CA THR A 181 4.21 -16.81 0.38
C THR A 181 5.02 -15.52 0.48
N LYS A 182 4.54 -14.36 0.04
CA LYS A 182 5.32 -13.10 0.15
C LYS A 182 4.84 -12.24 1.32
N ASP A 183 5.75 -11.51 1.97
CA ASP A 183 5.38 -10.51 2.99
C ASP A 183 4.83 -9.23 2.38
N PHE A 184 5.13 -8.95 1.11
CA PHE A 184 4.72 -7.72 0.44
C PHE A 184 4.65 -7.91 -1.07
N GLY A 185 3.99 -6.98 -1.75
CA GLY A 185 3.95 -6.87 -3.20
C GLY A 185 3.61 -5.45 -3.63
N SER A 186 3.93 -5.11 -4.87
CA SER A 186 3.67 -3.78 -5.43
C SER A 186 3.39 -3.88 -6.93
N SER A 187 2.94 -2.77 -7.54
CA SER A 187 2.69 -2.66 -8.98
C SER A 187 3.95 -2.79 -9.83
N ARG A 188 5.10 -2.38 -9.29
CA ARG A 188 6.40 -2.32 -9.97
C ARG A 188 6.34 -1.46 -11.22
N LEU A 189 5.77 -0.25 -11.10
CA LEU A 189 5.79 0.69 -12.21
C LEU A 189 7.24 1.01 -12.62
N ALA A 190 7.50 1.06 -13.92
CA ALA A 190 8.80 1.46 -14.42
C ALA A 190 8.97 2.97 -14.34
N LYS A 191 10.16 3.44 -13.94
CA LYS A 191 10.49 4.87 -13.96
C LYS A 191 10.46 5.40 -15.39
N PRO A 192 9.71 6.47 -15.69
CA PRO A 192 9.82 7.12 -16.98
C PRO A 192 11.23 7.73 -17.12
N ASN A 193 11.71 7.84 -18.35
CA ASN A 193 13.07 8.33 -18.64
C ASN A 193 13.31 9.80 -18.24
N LYS A 194 12.26 10.55 -17.88
CA LYS A 194 12.34 11.92 -17.38
C LYS A 194 11.28 12.16 -16.31
N CYS A 195 11.73 12.68 -15.17
CA CYS A 195 10.97 13.54 -14.28
C CYS A 195 11.39 14.99 -14.62
#